data_AF-A0A177ZQ55-F1
#
_entry.id   AF-A0A177ZQ55-F1
#
_cell.length_a   1.000
_cell.length_b   1.000
_cell.length_c   1.000
_cell.angle_alpha   90.00
_cell.angle_beta   90.00
_cell.angle_gamma   90.00
#
_symmetry.space_group_name_H-M   'P 1'
#
loop_
_entity.id
_entity.type
_entity.pdbx_description
1 polymer ?
#
loop_
_entity_poly.entity_id
_entity_poly.type
_entity_poly.pdbx_seq_one_letter_code
_entity_poly.pdbx_strand_id
1 'polypeptide(L)'
;MPKSDKEVLYTEIYGAKVGLPQYYDESGEPVAISTETPMPVSLSGVETIKGEQGPPGPKGDKGDKGDKGDKGDPGFPTEQQWNDLVARVEALENA
;
A
#
# COMPACT_ATOMS: atom_id res chain seq x y z
N MET A 1 19.77 11.34 30.51
CA MET A 1 18.88 12.24 31.29
C MET A 1 17.58 12.37 30.51
N PRO A 2 16.44 11.90 31.04
CA PRO A 2 15.16 11.99 30.35
C PRO A 2 14.74 13.46 30.32
N LYS A 3 14.62 14.03 29.11
CA LYS A 3 14.15 15.40 28.92
C LYS A 3 12.64 15.37 28.68
N SER A 4 11.89 15.54 29.78
CA SER A 4 10.56 16.17 29.85
C SER A 4 9.61 16.02 28.63
N ASP A 5 8.80 14.96 28.62
CA ASP A 5 7.59 14.80 27.79
C ASP A 5 6.39 15.57 28.39
N LYS A 6 6.49 16.90 28.55
CA LYS A 6 5.48 17.71 29.27
C LYS A 6 4.63 18.64 28.39
N GLU A 7 4.74 18.56 27.08
CA GLU A 7 4.13 19.56 26.18
C GLU A 7 2.92 19.03 25.42
N VAL A 8 2.58 17.73 25.51
CA VAL A 8 1.52 17.13 24.67
C VAL A 8 0.56 16.29 25.51
N LEU A 9 -0.67 16.78 25.63
CA LEU A 9 -1.83 16.03 26.13
C LEU A 9 -2.38 15.15 25.01
N TYR A 10 -2.26 13.83 25.16
CA TYR A 10 -2.91 12.89 24.25
C TYR A 10 -4.36 12.64 24.70
N THR A 11 -5.32 12.91 23.83
CA THR A 11 -6.73 12.61 24.03
C THR A 11 -7.30 11.88 22.81
N GLU A 12 -8.37 11.10 23.02
CA GLU A 12 -9.03 10.34 21.96
C GLU A 12 -10.34 11.04 21.59
N ILE A 13 -10.36 11.66 20.42
CA ILE A 13 -11.53 12.38 19.89
C ILE A 13 -12.04 11.57 18.70
N TYR A 14 -13.26 11.03 18.82
CA TYR A 14 -13.89 10.18 17.78
C TYR A 14 -13.01 9.00 17.31
N GLY A 15 -12.24 8.38 18.22
CA GLY A 15 -11.37 7.24 17.91
C GLY A 15 -10.02 7.58 17.29
N ALA A 16 -9.72 8.88 17.12
CA ALA A 16 -8.41 9.35 16.69
C ALA A 16 -7.61 9.84 17.91
N LYS A 17 -6.37 9.35 18.06
CA LYS A 17 -5.44 9.90 19.05
C LYS A 17 -4.94 11.25 18.57
N VAL A 18 -5.27 12.30 19.32
CA VAL A 18 -4.86 13.68 19.05
C VAL A 18 -3.93 14.13 20.16
N GLY A 19 -2.75 14.64 19.80
CA GLY A 19 -1.87 15.33 20.72
C GLY A 19 -2.18 16.83 20.70
N LEU A 20 -2.60 17.38 21.83
CA LEU A 20 -2.81 18.82 22.01
C LEU A 20 -1.68 19.41 22.86
N PRO A 21 -1.24 20.64 22.61
CA PRO A 21 -0.30 21.31 23.50
C PRO A 21 -0.88 21.41 24.91
N GLN A 22 -0.14 20.93 25.92
CA GLN A 22 -0.52 21.04 27.32
C GLN A 22 -0.06 22.39 27.87
N TYR A 23 -1.02 23.21 28.29
CA TYR A 23 -0.75 24.53 28.89
C TYR A 23 -0.71 24.41 30.41
N TYR A 24 0.14 25.23 31.04
CA TYR A 24 0.27 25.36 32.48
C TYR A 24 0.00 26.80 32.89
N ASP A 25 -0.53 27.01 34.09
CA ASP A 25 -0.69 28.33 34.68
C ASP A 25 0.63 28.88 35.25
N GLU A 26 0.60 30.08 35.82
CA GLU A 26 1.77 30.73 36.45
C GLU A 26 2.35 29.92 37.63
N SER A 27 1.57 29.01 38.21
CA SER A 27 1.98 28.10 39.29
C SER A 27 2.54 26.77 38.76
N GLY A 28 2.51 26.56 37.45
CA GLY A 28 2.93 25.31 36.82
C GLY A 28 1.90 24.18 36.89
N GLU A 29 0.64 24.49 37.21
CA GLU A 29 -0.46 23.52 37.21
C GLU A 29 -1.08 23.40 35.81
N PRO A 30 -1.44 22.19 35.36
CA PRO A 30 -2.00 22.00 34.03
C PRO A 30 -3.40 22.62 33.90
N VAL A 31 -3.59 23.44 32.88
CA VAL A 31 -4.88 24.09 32.59
C VAL A 31 -5.79 23.10 31.85
N ALA A 32 -6.94 22.79 32.44
CA ALA A 32 -7.96 21.98 31.78
C ALA A 32 -8.68 22.80 30.69
N ILE A 33 -8.59 22.35 29.43
CA ILE A 33 -9.34 22.94 28.32
C ILE A 33 -10.77 22.39 28.35
N SER A 34 -11.73 23.20 28.79
CA SER A 34 -13.16 22.86 28.83
C SER A 34 -13.99 23.96 28.17
N THR A 35 -15.16 23.59 27.63
CA THR A 35 -16.15 24.55 27.11
C THR A 35 -16.69 25.50 28.18
N GLU A 36 -16.56 25.13 29.45
CA GLU A 36 -17.01 25.91 30.61
C GLU A 36 -16.01 26.99 31.02
N THR A 37 -14.73 26.83 30.64
CA THR A 37 -13.65 27.78 30.94
C THR A 37 -12.86 28.07 29.66
N PRO A 38 -13.44 28.83 28.71
CA PRO A 38 -12.76 29.15 27.46
C PRO A 38 -11.53 30.00 27.77
N MET A 39 -10.36 29.56 27.29
CA MET A 39 -9.13 30.34 27.41
C MET A 39 -9.26 31.70 26.69
N PRO A 40 -8.57 32.77 27.13
CA PRO A 40 -8.55 34.07 26.44
C PRO A 40 -7.73 34.06 25.13
N VAL A 41 -7.54 32.91 24.49
CA VAL A 41 -6.74 32.79 23.26
C VAL A 41 -7.64 33.12 22.07
N SER A 42 -7.50 34.32 21.51
CA SER A 42 -7.87 34.54 20.12
C SER A 42 -7.12 33.52 19.28
N LEU A 43 -7.84 32.65 18.60
CA LEU A 43 -7.28 31.63 17.69
C LEU A 43 -6.70 32.25 16.41
N SER A 44 -6.04 33.40 16.52
CA SER A 44 -5.34 34.10 15.46
C SER A 44 -3.90 33.57 15.37
N GLY A 45 -3.74 32.36 14.82
CA GLY A 45 -2.41 31.75 14.69
C GLY A 45 -2.40 30.23 14.69
N VAL A 46 -3.53 29.56 14.90
CA VAL A 46 -3.64 28.15 14.52
C VAL A 46 -3.71 28.11 13.00
N GLU A 47 -2.54 28.20 12.35
CA GLU A 47 -2.36 27.48 11.10
C GLU A 47 -2.83 26.06 11.41
N THR A 48 -3.97 25.68 10.83
CA THR A 48 -4.52 24.34 10.96
C THR A 48 -3.35 23.39 10.80
N ILE A 49 -3.01 22.64 11.85
CA ILE A 49 -1.99 21.60 11.79
C ILE A 49 -2.59 20.60 10.80
N LYS A 50 -2.32 20.81 9.51
CA LYS A 50 -2.81 19.96 8.46
C LYS A 50 -2.13 18.65 8.75
N GLY A 51 -2.90 17.69 9.25
CA GLY A 51 -2.38 16.37 9.59
C GLY A 51 -1.53 15.89 8.42
N GLU A 52 -0.35 15.36 8.72
CA GLU A 52 0.50 14.80 7.70
C GLU A 52 -0.32 13.82 6.86
N GLN A 53 -0.11 13.84 5.54
CA GLN A 53 -0.74 12.84 4.68
C GLN A 53 -0.38 11.46 5.23
N GLY A 54 -1.40 10.62 5.45
CA GLY A 54 -1.18 9.25 5.91
C GLY A 54 -0.21 8.51 4.97
N PRO A 55 0.51 7.50 5.48
CA PRO A 55 1.45 6.74 4.66
C PRO A 55 0.71 6.12 3.45
N PRO A 56 1.41 5.89 2.33
CA PRO A 56 0.85 5.13 1.22
C PRO A 56 0.25 3.81 1.71
N GLY A 57 -0.89 3.41 1.13
CA GLY A 57 -1.49 2.11 1.42
C GLY A 57 -0.54 0.96 1.09
N PRO A 58 -0.76 -0.23 1.66
CA PRO A 58 0.05 -1.41 1.35
C PRO A 58 -0.02 -1.73 -0.15
N LYS A 59 1.04 -2.34 -0.67
CA LYS A 59 1.02 -2.90 -2.03
C LYS A 59 -0.12 -3.92 -2.12
N GLY A 60 -0.92 -3.84 -3.18
CA GLY A 60 -1.96 -4.83 -3.45
C GLY A 60 -1.38 -6.24 -3.62
N ASP A 61 -2.23 -7.24 -3.43
CA ASP A 61 -1.85 -8.64 -3.55
C ASP A 61 -1.30 -8.96 -4.95
N LYS A 62 -0.46 -10.00 -5.00
CA LYS A 62 0.00 -10.53 -6.28
C LYS A 62 -1.22 -11.09 -7.02
N GLY A 63 -1.38 -10.70 -8.29
CA GLY A 63 -2.44 -11.24 -9.14
C GLY A 63 -2.34 -12.76 -9.29
N ASP A 64 -3.47 -13.38 -9.64
CA ASP A 64 -3.56 -14.81 -9.83
C ASP A 64 -2.60 -15.32 -10.90
N LYS A 65 -2.21 -16.60 -10.77
CA LYS A 65 -1.45 -17.28 -11.82
C LYS A 65 -2.31 -17.35 -13.09
N GLY A 66 -1.74 -16.98 -14.23
CA GLY A 66 -2.41 -17.10 -15.52
C GLY A 66 -2.77 -18.54 -15.88
N ASP A 67 -3.70 -18.69 -16.81
CA ASP A 67 -4.17 -19.98 -17.27
C ASP A 67 -3.05 -20.83 -17.88
N LYS A 68 -3.24 -22.14 -17.84
CA LYS A 68 -2.34 -23.08 -18.52
C LYS A 68 -2.47 -22.85 -20.04
N GLY A 69 -1.33 -22.77 -20.73
CA GLY A 69 -1.32 -22.69 -22.19
C GLY A 69 -1.92 -23.93 -22.87
N ASP A 70 -2.35 -23.74 -24.11
CA ASP A 70 -2.92 -24.81 -24.93
C ASP A 70 -1.94 -25.96 -25.15
N LYS A 71 -2.49 -27.15 -25.41
CA LYS A 71 -1.70 -28.30 -25.81
C LYS A 71 -1.09 -28.03 -27.20
N GLY A 72 0.19 -28.35 -27.38
CA GLY A 72 0.85 -28.26 -28.68
C GLY A 72 0.27 -29.25 -29.70
N ASP A 73 0.49 -28.95 -30.98
CA ASP A 73 0.03 -29.77 -32.10
C ASP A 73 0.67 -31.18 -32.12
N PRO A 74 0.01 -32.18 -32.73
CA PRO A 74 0.61 -33.50 -32.94
C PRO A 74 1.91 -33.43 -33.74
N GLY A 75 2.93 -34.19 -33.30
CA GLY A 75 4.24 -34.25 -33.97
C GLY A 75 4.32 -35.15 -35.20
N PHE A 76 3.19 -35.61 -35.74
CA PHE A 76 3.17 -36.52 -36.88
C PHE A 76 3.13 -35.73 -38.19
N PRO A 77 3.92 -36.13 -39.21
CA PRO A 77 3.82 -35.56 -40.54
C PRO A 77 2.42 -35.79 -41.11
N THR A 78 1.97 -34.87 -41.95
CA THR A 78 0.77 -35.10 -42.76
C THR A 78 0.98 -36.29 -43.69
N GLU A 79 -0.10 -36.90 -44.17
CA GLU A 79 -0.01 -37.98 -45.17
C GLU A 79 0.78 -37.53 -46.40
N GLN A 80 0.64 -36.27 -46.81
CA GLN A 80 1.43 -35.70 -47.90
C GLN A 80 2.93 -35.68 -47.57
N GLN A 81 3.31 -35.21 -46.39
CA GLN A 81 4.70 -35.20 -45.94
C GLN A 81 5.27 -36.61 -45.82
N TRP A 82 4.45 -37.59 -45.42
CA TRP A 82 4.83 -39.01 -45.40
C TRP A 82 5.08 -39.54 -46.81
N ASN A 83 4.15 -39.28 -47.73
CA ASN A 83 4.26 -39.73 -49.12
C ASN A 83 5.47 -39.11 -49.82
N ASP A 84 5.76 -37.84 -49.57
CA ASP A 84 6.94 -37.15 -50.10
C ASP A 84 8.26 -37.80 -49.58
N LEU A 85 8.29 -38.24 -48.32
CA LEU A 85 9.43 -38.95 -47.76
C LEU A 85 9.62 -40.34 -48.39
N VAL A 86 8.52 -41.09 -48.56
CA VAL A 86 8.56 -42.41 -49.20
C VAL A 86 9.09 -42.29 -50.62
N ALA A 87 8.58 -41.36 -51.42
CA ALA A 87 9.04 -41.15 -52.80
C ALA A 87 10.54 -40.81 -52.87
N ARG A 88 11.05 -40.00 -51.93
CA ARG A 88 12.48 -39.68 -51.85
C ARG A 88 13.34 -40.90 -51.50
N VAL A 89 12.86 -41.79 -50.63
CA VAL A 89 13.58 -43.02 -50.27
C VAL A 89 13.61 -43.99 -51.44
N GLU A 90 12.48 -44.22 -52.11
CA GLU A 90 12.41 -45.07 -53.29
C GLU A 90 13.35 -44.59 -54.41
N ALA A 91 13.45 -43.28 -54.61
CA ALA A 91 14.38 -42.72 -55.59
C ALA A 91 15.85 -42.93 -55.24
N LEU A 92 16.21 -43.00 -53.95
CA LEU A 92 17.57 -43.30 -53.49
C LEU A 92 17.89 -44.80 -53.57
N GLU A 93 16.91 -45.66 -53.33
CA GLU A 93 17.09 -47.12 -53.38
C GLU A 93 17.20 -47.66 -54.82
N ASN A 94 16.58 -46.96 -55.78
CA ASN A 94 16.63 -47.32 -57.19
C ASN A 94 17.74 -46.59 -57.99
N ALA A 95 18.62 -45.85 -57.29
CA ALA A 95 19.79 -45.17 -57.87
C ALA A 95 21.06 -46.01 -57.75
#